data_AF-A0A9Q0YH07-F1
#
_entry.id   AF-A0A9Q0YH07-F1
#
_cell.length_a   1.000
_cell.length_b   1.000
_cell.length_c   1.000
_cell.angle_alpha   90.00
_cell.angle_beta   90.00
_cell.angle_gamma   90.00
#
_symmetry.space_group_name_H-M   'P 1'
#
loop_
_entity.id
_entity.type
_entity.pdbx_description
1 polymer ?
#
loop_
_entity_poly.entity_id
_entity_poly.type
_entity_poly.pdbx_seq_one_letter_code
_entity_poly.pdbx_strand_id
1 'polypeptide(L)'
;MNVLGNFEMLTRVVSFLEVEFSNFKEESKARSRLFAFCNDYTNMIQLLSQFLRTEPCTDWHLHLSVTAAMTPHFFAFDRPNYSRWLPVYISNMNSLPQSQPIAHREFINRNH
;
A
#
# COMPACT_ATOMS: atom_id res chain seq x y z
N MET A 1 35.02 11.82 9.20
CA MET A 1 34.07 11.20 8.25
C MET A 1 32.81 12.04 8.24
N ASN A 2 32.42 12.59 7.08
CA ASN A 2 31.29 13.50 6.95
C ASN A 2 29.99 12.68 6.90
N VAL A 3 29.12 12.86 7.90
CA VAL A 3 27.85 12.12 8.05
C VAL A 3 26.96 12.27 6.81
N LEU A 4 26.99 13.44 6.15
CA LEU A 4 26.23 13.70 4.93
C LEU A 4 26.71 12.84 3.76
N GLY A 5 28.03 12.68 3.59
CA GLY A 5 28.60 11.83 2.53
C GLY A 5 28.27 10.34 2.71
N ASN A 6 28.15 9.88 3.96
CA ASN A 6 27.72 8.51 4.24
C ASN A 6 26.23 8.31 3.94
N PHE A 7 25.39 9.31 4.22
CA PHE A 7 23.95 9.23 3.95
C PHE A 7 23.63 9.22 2.44
N GLU A 8 24.31 10.06 1.65
CA GLU A 8 24.17 10.06 0.19
C GLU A 8 24.64 8.75 -0.43
N MET A 9 25.76 8.20 0.05
CA MET A 9 26.24 6.89 -0.37
C MET A 9 25.20 5.79 -0.06
N LEU A 10 24.68 5.76 1.16
CA LEU A 10 23.66 4.79 1.56
C LEU A 10 22.40 4.89 0.69
N THR A 11 21.92 6.11 0.45
CA THR A 11 20.75 6.34 -0.42
C THR A 11 21.00 5.78 -1.82
N ARG A 12 22.18 6.05 -2.40
CA ARG A 12 22.55 5.52 -3.71
C ARG A 12 22.61 3.99 -3.74
N VAL A 13 23.18 3.37 -2.71
CA VAL A 13 23.26 1.90 -2.60
C VAL A 13 21.88 1.29 -2.46
N VAL A 14 21.00 1.88 -1.64
CA VAL A 14 19.62 1.40 -1.47
C VAL A 14 18.85 1.50 -2.78
N SER A 15 18.88 2.65 -3.47
CA SER A 15 18.20 2.79 -4.75
C SER A 15 18.74 1.84 -5.82
N PHE A 16 20.04 1.56 -5.83
CA PHE A 16 20.62 0.54 -6.71
C PHE A 16 20.07 -0.85 -6.39
N LEU A 17 20.06 -1.24 -5.11
CA LEU A 17 19.54 -2.55 -4.68
C LEU A 17 18.05 -2.72 -4.96
N GLU A 18 17.25 -1.65 -4.87
CA GLU A 18 15.82 -1.68 -5.22
C GLU A 18 15.62 -2.05 -6.70
N VAL A 19 16.42 -1.46 -7.59
CA VAL A 19 16.38 -1.75 -9.03
C VAL A 19 16.81 -3.19 -9.30
N GLU A 20 17.96 -3.61 -8.77
CA GLU A 20 18.47 -4.97 -8.97
C GLU A 20 17.52 -6.04 -8.41
N PHE A 21 16.94 -5.80 -7.24
CA PHE A 21 15.97 -6.71 -6.65
C PHE A 21 14.69 -6.77 -7.48
N SER A 22 14.25 -5.65 -8.06
CA SER A 22 13.11 -5.64 -8.99
C SER A 22 13.40 -6.48 -10.24
N ASN A 23 14.58 -6.32 -10.85
CA ASN A 23 14.99 -7.10 -12.01
C ASN A 23 15.04 -8.61 -11.69
N PHE A 24 15.63 -8.96 -10.55
CA PHE A 24 15.66 -10.35 -10.07
C PHE A 24 14.27 -10.96 -9.92
N LYS A 25 13.31 -10.21 -9.35
CA LYS A 25 11.92 -10.68 -9.20
C LYS A 25 11.29 -10.95 -10.57
N GLU A 26 11.41 -10.04 -11.52
CA GLU A 26 10.79 -10.19 -12.84
C GLU A 26 11.40 -11.35 -13.62
N GLU A 27 12.73 -11.50 -13.60
CA GLU A 27 13.40 -12.66 -14.20
C GLU A 27 12.97 -13.98 -13.54
N SER A 28 12.89 -14.01 -12.21
CA SER A 28 12.55 -15.21 -11.45
C SER A 28 11.09 -15.62 -11.66
N LYS A 29 10.17 -14.65 -11.73
CA LYS A 29 8.77 -14.87 -12.11
C LYS A 29 8.64 -15.51 -13.49
N ALA A 30 9.38 -15.00 -14.47
CA ALA A 30 9.36 -15.52 -15.83
C ALA A 30 9.87 -16.97 -15.91
N ARG A 31 10.83 -17.35 -15.05
CA ARG A 31 11.45 -18.68 -15.03
C ARG A 31 10.67 -19.71 -14.21
N SER A 32 9.93 -19.31 -13.17
CA SER A 32 9.29 -20.23 -12.23
C SER A 32 7.90 -19.79 -11.82
N ARG A 33 6.91 -20.64 -12.12
CA ARG A 33 5.51 -20.45 -11.69
C ARG A 33 5.38 -20.44 -10.16
N LEU A 34 6.17 -21.27 -9.47
CA LEU A 34 6.16 -21.29 -8.01
C LEU A 34 6.72 -19.98 -7.44
N PHE A 35 7.79 -19.45 -8.03
CA PHE A 35 8.32 -18.15 -7.63
C PHE A 35 7.29 -17.04 -7.86
N ALA A 36 6.63 -17.03 -9.02
CA ALA A 36 5.58 -16.06 -9.32
C ALA A 36 4.46 -16.10 -8.28
N PHE A 37 3.95 -17.30 -7.97
CA PHE A 37 2.96 -17.49 -6.92
C PHE A 37 3.45 -16.98 -5.55
N CYS A 38 4.65 -17.37 -5.11
CA CYS A 38 5.18 -16.93 -3.81
C CYS A 38 5.37 -15.42 -3.77
N ASN A 39 5.86 -14.81 -4.85
CA ASN A 39 6.01 -13.36 -4.95
C ASN A 39 4.66 -12.65 -4.82
N ASP A 40 3.64 -13.11 -5.56
CA ASP A 40 2.31 -12.50 -5.53
C ASP A 40 1.65 -12.67 -4.15
N TYR A 41 1.86 -13.83 -3.52
CA TYR A 41 1.42 -14.08 -2.15
C TYR A 41 2.14 -13.16 -1.14
N THR A 42 3.46 -12.97 -1.26
CA THR A 42 4.21 -12.02 -0.43
C THR A 42 3.68 -10.59 -0.61
N ASN A 43 3.43 -10.16 -1.86
CA ASN A 43 2.84 -8.86 -2.15
C ASN A 43 1.47 -8.69 -1.47
N MET A 44 0.62 -9.72 -1.52
CA MET A 44 -0.69 -9.71 -0.85
C MET A 44 -0.54 -9.62 0.68
N ILE A 45 0.38 -10.37 1.30
CA ILE A 45 0.64 -10.26 2.75
C ILE A 45 1.16 -8.87 3.13
N GLN A 46 2.03 -8.28 2.31
CA GLN A 46 2.53 -6.93 2.54
C GLN A 46 1.38 -5.91 2.49
N LEU A 47 0.49 -6.04 1.51
CA LEU A 47 -0.70 -5.21 1.40
C LEU A 47 -1.63 -5.38 2.60
N LEU A 48 -1.89 -6.63 3.01
CA LEU A 48 -2.68 -6.91 4.23
C LEU A 48 -2.01 -6.31 5.47
N SER A 49 -0.69 -6.40 5.58
CA SER A 49 0.06 -5.81 6.69
C SER A 49 -0.07 -4.29 6.69
N GLN A 50 -0.04 -3.63 5.52
CA GLN A 50 -0.32 -2.20 5.41
C GLN A 50 -1.76 -1.90 5.82
N PHE A 51 -2.73 -2.67 5.34
CA PHE A 51 -4.15 -2.51 5.65
C PHE A 51 -4.47 -2.68 7.15
N LEU A 52 -3.80 -3.63 7.81
CA LEU A 52 -3.95 -3.84 9.25
C LEU A 52 -3.19 -2.78 10.06
N ARG A 53 -2.01 -2.33 9.56
CA ARG A 53 -1.24 -1.25 10.18
C ARG A 53 -1.84 0.13 9.97
N THR A 54 -2.75 0.31 9.00
CA THR A 54 -3.50 1.57 8.81
C THR A 54 -4.55 1.83 9.90
N GLU A 55 -4.49 1.11 11.04
CA GLU A 55 -4.97 1.66 12.31
C GLU A 55 -4.35 3.05 12.54
N PRO A 56 -5.13 4.00 13.11
CA PRO A 56 -5.01 5.43 12.89
C PRO A 56 -3.54 5.88 12.99
N CYS A 57 -2.94 6.12 11.83
CA CYS A 57 -1.59 6.64 11.68
C CYS A 57 -1.48 7.34 10.32
N THR A 58 -1.60 8.66 10.40
CA THR A 58 -0.75 9.62 9.68
C THR A 58 -0.94 9.88 8.18
N ASP A 59 -1.60 9.01 7.40
CA ASP A 59 -1.84 9.33 5.99
C ASP A 59 -3.19 8.79 5.51
N TRP A 60 -4.16 9.70 5.45
CA TRP A 60 -5.51 9.42 4.97
C TRP A 60 -5.53 8.96 3.50
N HIS A 61 -4.64 9.49 2.66
CA HIS A 61 -4.54 9.07 1.27
C HIS A 61 -3.97 7.66 1.15
N LEU A 62 -2.97 7.32 1.97
CA LEU A 62 -2.43 5.96 2.06
C LEU A 62 -3.50 4.98 2.55
N HIS A 63 -4.26 5.33 3.58
CA HIS A 63 -5.38 4.52 4.08
C HIS A 63 -6.38 4.18 2.98
N LEU A 64 -6.86 5.18 2.24
CA LEU A 64 -7.80 4.96 1.15
C LEU A 64 -7.20 4.13 0.01
N SER A 65 -5.93 4.37 -0.32
CA SER A 65 -5.21 3.64 -1.38
C SER A 65 -5.04 2.16 -1.04
N VAL A 66 -4.60 1.86 0.19
CA VAL A 66 -4.43 0.49 0.70
C VAL A 66 -5.78 -0.21 0.83
N THR A 67 -6.82 0.51 1.31
CA THR A 67 -8.19 -0.02 1.39
C THR A 67 -8.73 -0.39 0.01
N ALA A 68 -8.49 0.45 -1.01
CA ALA A 68 -8.88 0.16 -2.38
C ALA A 68 -8.13 -1.05 -2.94
N ALA A 69 -6.82 -1.13 -2.74
CA ALA A 69 -6.00 -2.27 -3.18
C ALA A 69 -6.40 -3.59 -2.49
N MET A 70 -6.85 -3.55 -1.24
CA MET A 70 -7.29 -4.75 -0.50
C MET A 70 -8.70 -5.22 -0.90
N THR A 71 -9.53 -4.35 -1.49
CA THR A 71 -10.94 -4.65 -1.81
C THR A 71 -11.13 -5.89 -2.69
N PRO A 72 -10.37 -6.10 -3.79
CA PRO A 72 -10.47 -7.33 -4.60
C PRO A 72 -10.13 -8.61 -3.82
N HIS A 73 -9.20 -8.53 -2.86
CA HIS A 73 -8.82 -9.68 -2.03
C HIS A 73 -9.95 -10.10 -1.09
N PHE A 74 -10.74 -9.17 -0.56
CA PHE A 74 -11.92 -9.50 0.23
C PHE A 74 -12.99 -10.23 -0.58
N PHE A 75 -13.12 -9.92 -1.88
CA PHE A 75 -13.97 -10.70 -2.78
C PHE A 75 -13.42 -12.11 -2.99
N ALA A 76 -12.11 -12.24 -3.27
CA ALA A 76 -11.46 -13.53 -3.47
C ALA A 76 -11.46 -14.44 -2.21
N PHE A 77 -11.58 -13.86 -1.01
CA PHE A 77 -11.62 -14.58 0.26
C PHE A 77 -13.04 -14.78 0.83
N ASP A 78 -14.08 -14.62 0.00
CA ASP A 78 -15.48 -14.77 0.42
C ASP A 78 -15.82 -13.95 1.66
N ARG A 79 -15.38 -12.67 1.68
CA ARG A 79 -15.74 -11.68 2.70
C ARG A 79 -16.79 -10.72 2.13
N PRO A 80 -18.06 -11.15 1.98
CA PRO A 80 -19.08 -10.42 1.24
C PRO A 80 -19.38 -9.04 1.84
N ASN A 81 -19.36 -8.92 3.17
CA ASN A 81 -19.59 -7.65 3.84
C ASN A 81 -18.52 -6.62 3.45
N TYR A 82 -17.25 -6.98 3.52
CA TYR A 82 -16.16 -6.08 3.16
C TYR A 82 -16.12 -5.78 1.66
N SER A 83 -16.20 -6.82 0.82
CA SER A 83 -16.18 -6.65 -0.64
C SER A 83 -17.31 -5.75 -1.17
N ARG A 84 -18.49 -5.77 -0.52
CA ARG A 84 -19.64 -4.93 -0.90
C ARG A 84 -19.53 -3.50 -0.38
N TRP A 85 -19.14 -3.32 0.88
CA TRP A 85 -19.21 -2.01 1.54
C TRP A 85 -17.96 -1.15 1.36
N LEU A 86 -16.78 -1.75 1.15
CA LEU A 86 -15.54 -0.99 0.94
C LEU A 86 -15.57 -0.09 -0.31
N PRO A 87 -16.06 -0.53 -1.48
CA PRO A 87 -16.21 0.37 -2.64
C PRO A 87 -17.08 1.60 -2.34
N VAL A 88 -18.18 1.41 -1.59
CA VAL A 88 -19.08 2.50 -1.18
C VAL A 88 -18.37 3.45 -0.23
N TYR A 89 -17.67 2.89 0.77
CA TYR A 89 -16.86 3.67 1.70
C TYR A 89 -15.82 4.52 0.94
N ILE A 90 -15.02 3.91 0.06
CA ILE A 90 -13.99 4.61 -0.73
C ILE A 90 -14.60 5.74 -1.56
N SER A 91 -15.71 5.47 -2.26
CA SER A 91 -16.43 6.49 -3.04
C SER A 91 -16.87 7.67 -2.17
N ASN A 92 -17.46 7.37 -1.01
CA ASN A 92 -17.90 8.41 -0.08
C ASN A 92 -16.72 9.23 0.44
N MET A 93 -15.63 8.57 0.85
CA MET A 93 -14.43 9.24 1.36
C MET A 93 -13.75 10.13 0.32
N ASN A 94 -13.71 9.69 -0.95
CA ASN A 94 -13.18 10.49 -2.05
C ASN A 94 -14.06 11.72 -2.38
N SER A 95 -15.34 11.69 -2.05
CA SER A 95 -16.27 12.82 -2.25
C SER A 95 -16.24 13.85 -1.11
N LEU A 96 -15.63 13.52 0.04
CA LEU A 96 -15.60 14.38 1.23
C LEU A 96 -15.06 15.80 1.00
N PRO A 97 -14.03 16.05 0.16
CA PRO A 97 -13.57 17.41 -0.10
C PRO A 97 -14.69 18.35 -0.58
N GLN A 98 -15.66 17.81 -1.31
CA GLN A 98 -16.79 18.57 -1.88
C GLN A 98 -18.02 18.51 -0.98
N SER A 99 -18.34 17.34 -0.43
CA SER A 99 -19.58 17.13 0.33
C SER A 99 -19.48 17.61 1.79
N GLN A 100 -18.32 17.42 2.42
CA GLN A 100 -18.08 17.74 3.84
C GLN A 100 -16.63 18.20 4.07
N PRO A 101 -16.28 19.42 3.62
CA PRO A 101 -14.88 19.90 3.63
C PRO A 101 -14.26 20.01 5.03
N ILE A 102 -15.08 20.22 6.07
CA ILE A 102 -14.62 20.25 7.47
C ILE A 102 -14.19 18.86 7.92
N ALA A 103 -14.99 17.84 7.65
CA ALA A 103 -14.65 16.45 7.98
C ALA A 103 -13.41 15.99 7.20
N HIS A 104 -13.33 16.31 5.91
CA HIS A 104 -12.14 16.05 5.09
C HIS A 104 -10.88 16.66 5.71
N ARG A 105 -10.96 17.94 6.13
CA ARG A 105 -9.83 18.62 6.78
C ARG A 105 -9.41 17.93 8.07
N GLU A 106 -10.35 17.47 8.88
CA GLU A 106 -10.03 16.71 10.09
C GLU A 106 -9.30 15.40 9.75
N PHE A 107 -9.69 14.67 8.71
CA PHE A 107 -8.99 13.46 8.27
C PHE A 107 -7.58 13.72 7.72
N ILE A 108 -7.35 14.85 7.06
CA ILE A 108 -6.02 15.22 6.55
C ILE A 108 -5.11 15.77 7.67
N ASN A 109 -5.67 16.57 8.59
CA ASN A 109 -4.90 17.21 9.67
C ASN A 109 -4.64 16.25 10.83
N ARG A 110 -5.62 15.42 11.17
CA ARG A 110 -5.40 14.25 11.99
C ARG A 110 -4.82 13.22 11.06
N ASN A 111 -3.52 13.32 10.91
CA ASN A 111 -2.67 12.15 10.92
C ASN A 111 -3.16 11.21 12.02
N HIS A 112 -4.16 10.41 11.70
CA HIS A 112 -5.10 9.85 12.67
C HIS A 112 -4.34 9.17 13.81
#